data_AF-A0A0D0D0G9-F1
#
_entry.id   AF-A0A0D0D0G9-F1
#
_cell.length_a   1.000
_cell.length_b   1.000
_cell.length_c   1.000
_cell.angle_alpha   90.00
_cell.angle_beta   90.00
_cell.angle_gamma   90.00
#
_symmetry.space_group_name_H-M   'P 1'
#
loop_
_entity.id
_entity.type
_entity.pdbx_description
1 polymer ?
#
loop_
_entity_poly.entity_id
_entity_poly.type
_entity_poly.pdbx_seq_one_letter_code
_entity_poly.pdbx_strand_id
1 'polypeptide(L)'
;MSSITASADTPTCLTLISPSNFQSWKLWITAKLQREKVLGMALGTDTCSCTAMAEEVQEWMERNERAHRIIQDSIRNALLLKMEMHTTARDLFDALLSIHQASNLTSAFYIFQQLFNSAWSRGSAISEHITSLWTLEAHLAGMK
;
A
#
# COMPACT_ATOMS: atom_id res chain seq x y z
N MET A 1 44.30 0.80 1.40
CA MET A 1 42.99 1.33 1.83
C MET A 1 42.15 1.46 0.57
N SER A 2 41.25 0.51 0.32
CA SER A 2 40.39 0.52 -0.87
C SER A 2 39.05 1.12 -0.50
N SER A 3 38.76 2.30 -1.06
CA SER A 3 37.50 3.01 -0.88
C SER A 3 36.44 2.35 -1.76
N ILE A 4 35.40 1.78 -1.15
CA ILE A 4 34.18 1.37 -1.85
C ILE A 4 33.29 2.60 -1.92
N THR A 5 33.21 3.21 -3.10
CA THR A 5 32.14 4.15 -3.44
C THR A 5 30.85 3.35 -3.57
N ALA A 6 29.99 3.43 -2.55
CA ALA A 6 28.63 2.95 -2.63
C ALA A 6 27.87 3.81 -3.65
N SER A 7 27.56 3.23 -4.82
CA SER A 7 26.58 3.78 -5.74
C SER A 7 25.25 3.89 -4.99
N ALA A 8 24.76 5.11 -4.81
CA ALA A 8 23.44 5.33 -4.24
C ALA A 8 22.41 4.79 -5.24
N ASP A 9 21.96 3.57 -5.01
CA ASP A 9 20.77 3.00 -5.63
C ASP A 9 19.60 3.94 -5.30
N THR A 10 19.34 4.86 -6.21
CA THR A 10 18.14 5.70 -6.15
C THR A 10 16.98 4.73 -6.31
N PRO A 11 16.12 4.52 -5.30
CA PRO A 11 15.02 3.60 -5.47
C PRO A 11 14.10 4.23 -6.52
N THR A 12 14.07 3.62 -7.71
CA THR A 12 13.05 3.86 -8.72
C THR A 12 11.71 3.97 -8.01
N CYS A 13 10.94 5.05 -8.26
CA CYS A 13 9.61 5.24 -7.68
C CYS A 13 8.86 3.91 -7.72
N LEU A 14 8.62 3.32 -6.55
CA LEU A 14 7.85 2.09 -6.45
C LEU A 14 6.42 2.47 -6.85
N THR A 15 6.01 2.07 -8.04
CA THR A 15 4.66 2.30 -8.52
C THR A 15 3.72 1.25 -7.93
N LEU A 16 2.58 1.67 -7.39
CA LEU A 16 1.51 0.77 -7.01
C LEU A 16 0.86 0.20 -8.28
N ILE A 17 1.04 -1.11 -8.49
CA ILE A 17 0.64 -1.80 -9.71
C ILE A 17 -0.52 -2.76 -9.42
N SER A 18 -0.48 -3.41 -8.25
CA SER A 18 -1.43 -4.44 -7.85
C SER A 18 -1.44 -4.61 -6.32
N PRO A 19 -2.40 -5.37 -5.75
CA PRO A 19 -2.44 -5.62 -4.30
C PRO A 19 -1.16 -6.28 -3.76
N SER A 20 -0.45 -7.10 -4.55
CA SER A 20 0.71 -7.87 -4.07
C SER A 20 1.91 -7.01 -3.70
N ASN A 21 2.07 -5.84 -4.31
CA ASN A 21 3.18 -4.92 -4.00
C ASN A 21 2.75 -3.78 -3.07
N PHE A 22 1.53 -3.82 -2.53
CA PHE A 22 0.96 -2.75 -1.71
C PHE A 22 1.76 -2.51 -0.43
N GLN A 23 2.20 -3.54 0.29
CA GLN A 23 2.93 -3.35 1.54
C GLN A 23 4.30 -2.69 1.32
N SER A 24 5.04 -3.13 0.31
CA SER A 24 6.31 -2.51 -0.08
C SER A 24 6.11 -1.07 -0.55
N TRP A 25 5.07 -0.83 -1.36
CA TRP A 25 4.68 0.51 -1.79
C TRP A 25 4.32 1.40 -0.58
N LYS A 26 3.51 0.90 0.36
CA LYS A 26 3.07 1.62 1.55
C LYS A 26 4.26 2.05 2.41
N LEU A 27 5.24 1.17 2.62
CA LEU A 27 6.46 1.51 3.35
C LEU A 27 7.23 2.63 2.66
N TRP A 28 7.40 2.51 1.34
CA TRP A 28 8.15 3.49 0.55
C TRP A 28 7.46 4.86 0.49
N ILE A 29 6.14 4.89 0.23
CA ILE A 29 5.40 6.15 0.14
C ILE A 29 5.33 6.84 1.50
N THR A 30 5.23 6.07 2.59
CA THR A 30 5.31 6.61 3.97
C THR A 30 6.65 7.29 4.20
N ALA A 31 7.76 6.65 3.83
CA ALA A 31 9.09 7.24 3.95
C ALA A 31 9.26 8.51 3.09
N LYS A 32 8.70 8.52 1.88
CA LYS A 32 8.71 9.69 0.99
C LYS A 32 7.90 10.86 1.58
N LEU A 33 6.69 10.62 2.06
CA LEU A 33 5.85 11.62 2.70
C LEU A 33 6.48 12.18 4.00
N GLN A 34 7.19 11.34 4.77
CA GLN A 34 7.97 11.79 5.94
C GLN A 34 9.11 12.72 5.53
N ARG A 35 9.87 12.36 4.50
CA ARG A 35 10.97 13.18 3.98
C ARG A 35 10.49 14.55 3.50
N GLU A 36 9.32 14.58 2.87
CA GLU A 36 8.66 15.81 2.40
C GLU A 36 7.88 16.55 3.50
N LYS A 37 7.87 16.03 4.75
CA LYS A 37 7.17 16.60 5.91
C LYS A 37 5.67 16.78 5.70
N VAL A 38 5.05 15.91 4.92
CA VAL A 38 3.60 15.93 4.64
C VAL A 38 2.91 14.59 4.96
N LEU A 39 3.57 13.71 5.72
CA LEU A 39 2.95 12.46 6.17
C LEU A 39 1.67 12.69 6.95
N GLY A 40 1.64 13.74 7.79
CA GLY A 40 0.46 14.03 8.61
C GLY A 40 -0.77 14.45 7.79
N MET A 41 -0.59 14.94 6.56
CA MET A 41 -1.70 15.19 5.62
C MET A 41 -2.34 13.89 5.14
N ALA A 42 -1.53 12.86 4.85
CA ALA A 42 -2.00 11.56 4.39
C ALA A 42 -2.60 10.72 5.53
N LEU A 43 -2.03 10.79 6.74
CA LEU A 43 -2.58 10.14 7.93
C LEU A 43 -3.72 10.94 8.58
N GLY A 44 -3.90 12.19 8.14
CA GLY A 44 -4.84 13.16 8.68
C GLY A 44 -4.63 13.50 10.16
N THR A 45 -3.38 13.49 10.61
CA THR A 45 -2.99 14.10 11.90
C THR A 45 -2.89 15.62 11.76
N ASP A 46 -2.57 16.10 10.56
CA ASP A 46 -2.45 17.53 10.25
C ASP A 46 -3.79 18.00 9.71
N THR A 47 -4.70 18.38 10.60
CA THR A 47 -6.03 18.88 10.24
C THR A 47 -6.07 20.40 10.27
N CYS A 48 -6.80 20.99 9.32
CA CYS A 48 -7.09 22.42 9.37
C CYS A 48 -8.14 22.69 10.46
N SER A 49 -7.85 23.62 11.37
CA SER A 49 -8.83 24.04 12.38
C SER A 49 -10.00 24.79 11.73
N CYS A 50 -11.22 24.64 12.26
CA CYS A 50 -12.37 25.44 11.86
C CYS A 50 -12.24 26.93 12.20
N THR A 51 -11.33 27.28 13.12
CA THR A 51 -11.04 28.66 13.51
C THR A 51 -9.76 29.20 12.87
N ALA A 52 -9.21 28.48 11.88
CA ALA A 52 -7.97 28.85 11.23
C ALA A 52 -8.12 30.16 10.45
N MET A 53 -7.06 30.96 10.43
CA MET A 53 -6.99 32.15 9.59
C MET A 53 -6.83 31.76 8.11
N ALA A 54 -7.20 32.65 7.19
CA ALA A 54 -7.13 32.38 5.75
C ALA A 54 -5.73 31.95 5.27
N GLU A 55 -4.67 32.49 5.88
CA GLU A 55 -3.28 32.12 5.61
C GLU A 55 -2.97 30.67 6.02
N GLU A 56 -3.41 30.25 7.21
CA GLU A 56 -3.24 28.88 7.70
C GLU A 56 -3.99 27.86 6.84
N VAL A 57 -5.20 28.21 6.39
CA VAL A 57 -6.00 27.39 5.47
C VAL A 57 -5.26 27.22 4.13
N GLN A 58 -4.69 28.29 3.60
CA GLN A 58 -3.94 28.26 2.35
C GLN A 58 -2.69 27.37 2.47
N GLU A 59 -1.89 27.55 3.53
CA GLU A 59 -0.73 26.69 3.77
C GLU A 59 -1.13 25.20 3.92
N TRP A 60 -2.24 24.94 4.61
CA TRP A 60 -2.76 23.59 4.76
C TRP A 60 -3.13 22.99 3.41
N MET A 61 -3.83 23.74 2.54
CA MET A 61 -4.19 23.30 1.19
C MET A 61 -2.95 22.96 0.35
N GLU A 62 -1.90 23.78 0.41
CA GLU A 62 -0.65 23.55 -0.34
C GLU A 62 0.06 22.27 0.13
N ARG A 63 0.11 22.02 1.44
CA ARG A 63 0.68 20.78 2.00
C ARG A 63 -0.17 19.56 1.64
N ASN A 64 -1.50 19.68 1.70
CA ASN A 64 -2.41 18.62 1.29
C ASN A 64 -2.24 18.30 -0.21
N GLU A 65 -2.17 19.31 -1.08
CA GLU A 65 -1.96 19.12 -2.52
C GLU A 65 -0.61 18.45 -2.81
N ARG A 66 0.45 18.85 -2.10
CA ARG A 66 1.77 18.21 -2.20
C ARG A 66 1.70 16.72 -1.84
N ALA A 67 1.10 16.39 -0.70
CA ALA A 67 0.93 15.00 -0.28
C ALA A 67 0.09 14.21 -1.30
N HIS A 68 -1.00 14.81 -1.77
CA HIS A 68 -1.90 14.22 -2.74
C HIS A 68 -1.17 13.86 -4.04
N ARG A 69 -0.39 14.79 -4.62
CA ARG A 69 0.42 14.56 -5.82
C ARG A 69 1.49 13.48 -5.61
N ILE A 70 2.18 13.47 -4.47
CA ILE A 70 3.19 12.45 -4.16
C ILE A 70 2.59 11.04 -4.21
N ILE A 71 1.40 10.86 -3.62
CA ILE A 71 0.67 9.60 -3.62
C ILE A 71 0.21 9.28 -5.05
N GLN A 72 -0.41 10.24 -5.73
CA GLN A 72 -0.92 10.11 -7.09
C GLN A 72 0.15 9.66 -8.10
N ASP A 73 1.32 10.31 -8.08
CA ASP A 73 2.47 10.00 -8.94
C ASP A 73 3.05 8.60 -8.70
N SER A 74 2.76 8.02 -7.53
CA SER A 74 3.21 6.67 -7.18
C SER A 74 2.21 5.58 -7.60
N ILE A 75 1.13 5.90 -8.31
CA ILE A 75 0.07 4.96 -8.67
C ILE A 75 0.01 4.76 -10.19
N ARG A 76 -0.25 3.53 -10.63
CA ARG A 76 -0.44 3.24 -12.06
C ARG A 76 -1.76 3.81 -12.59
N ASN A 77 -1.75 4.39 -13.79
CA ASN A 77 -2.89 5.06 -14.46
C ASN A 77 -4.25 4.33 -14.42
N ALA A 78 -4.25 2.99 -14.44
CA ALA A 78 -5.50 2.22 -14.36
C ALA A 78 -6.21 2.32 -12.99
N LEU A 79 -5.47 2.55 -11.91
CA LEU A 79 -6.02 2.76 -10.57
C LEU A 79 -6.46 4.22 -10.39
N LEU A 80 -5.76 5.17 -11.02
CA LEU A 80 -6.02 6.62 -10.98
C LEU A 80 -7.46 7.01 -11.32
N LEU A 81 -8.09 6.35 -12.31
CA LEU A 81 -9.48 6.62 -12.69
C LEU A 81 -10.48 6.37 -11.55
N LYS A 82 -10.17 5.47 -10.61
CA LYS A 82 -11.02 5.20 -9.44
C LYS A 82 -10.87 6.26 -8.35
N MET A 83 -9.93 7.18 -8.52
CA MET A 83 -9.47 8.08 -7.46
C MET A 83 -9.74 9.55 -7.74
N GLU A 84 -10.35 9.87 -8.88
CA GLU A 84 -10.69 11.24 -9.31
C GLU A 84 -11.57 11.99 -8.29
N MET A 85 -12.33 11.27 -7.46
CA MET A 85 -13.24 11.84 -6.47
C MET A 85 -12.58 12.19 -5.12
N HIS A 86 -11.32 11.80 -4.90
CA HIS A 86 -10.64 12.03 -3.63
C HIS A 86 -9.82 13.33 -3.70
N THR A 87 -10.33 14.38 -3.08
CA THR A 87 -9.72 15.72 -3.13
C THR A 87 -8.66 15.95 -2.07
N THR A 88 -8.63 15.13 -1.01
CA THR A 88 -7.62 15.20 0.04
C THR A 88 -6.63 14.04 -0.05
N ALA A 89 -5.39 14.29 0.37
CA ALA A 89 -4.36 13.25 0.45
C ALA A 89 -4.78 12.11 1.38
N ARG A 90 -5.52 12.43 2.45
CA ARG A 90 -6.09 11.46 3.37
C ARG A 90 -7.09 10.55 2.69
N ASP A 91 -8.10 11.13 2.03
CA ASP A 91 -9.15 10.34 1.37
C ASP A 91 -8.55 9.43 0.31
N LEU A 92 -7.55 9.93 -0.44
CA LEU A 92 -6.81 9.14 -1.42
C LEU A 92 -6.11 7.96 -0.75
N PHE A 93 -5.39 8.19 0.35
CA PHE A 93 -4.66 7.14 1.07
C PHE A 93 -5.58 6.10 1.71
N ASP A 94 -6.68 6.54 2.33
CA ASP A 94 -7.70 5.68 2.94
C ASP A 94 -8.43 4.82 1.90
N ALA A 95 -8.73 5.38 0.72
CA ALA A 95 -9.31 4.63 -0.39
C ALA A 95 -8.38 3.51 -0.89
N LEU A 96 -7.08 3.78 -1.01
CA LEU A 96 -6.08 2.76 -1.37
C LEU A 96 -6.01 1.65 -0.33
N LEU A 97 -6.05 2.02 0.96
CA LEU A 97 -6.07 1.06 2.05
C LEU A 97 -7.33 0.17 1.99
N SER A 98 -8.49 0.76 1.71
CA SER A 98 -9.76 0.04 1.57
C SER A 98 -9.74 -0.94 0.40
N ILE A 99 -9.21 -0.53 -0.76
CA ILE A 99 -9.07 -1.41 -1.95
C ILE A 99 -8.16 -2.60 -1.61
N HIS A 100 -7.05 -2.38 -0.93
CA HIS A 100 -6.14 -3.44 -0.53
C HIS A 100 -6.79 -4.39 0.49
N GLN A 101 -7.47 -3.87 1.51
CA GLN A 101 -8.18 -4.67 2.51
C GLN A 101 -9.28 -5.54 1.87
N ALA A 102 -10.06 -5.00 0.94
CA ALA A 102 -11.07 -5.76 0.20
C ALA A 102 -10.46 -6.86 -0.67
N SER A 103 -9.32 -6.56 -1.32
CA SER A 103 -8.55 -7.54 -2.11
C SER A 103 -8.01 -8.68 -1.23
N ASN A 104 -7.52 -8.35 -0.03
CA ASN A 104 -7.05 -9.34 0.94
C ASN A 104 -8.21 -10.18 1.48
N LEU A 105 -9.38 -9.60 1.77
CA LEU A 105 -10.54 -10.38 2.22
C LEU A 105 -10.98 -11.40 1.15
N THR A 106 -11.05 -10.97 -0.10
CA THR A 106 -11.41 -11.84 -1.23
C THR A 106 -10.39 -12.97 -1.41
N SER A 107 -9.11 -12.64 -1.33
CA SER A 107 -8.04 -13.63 -1.48
C SER A 107 -8.03 -14.62 -0.31
N ALA A 108 -8.27 -14.14 0.92
CA ALA A 108 -8.35 -14.97 2.11
C ALA A 108 -9.53 -15.95 2.02
N PHE A 109 -10.70 -15.48 1.55
CA PHE A 109 -11.84 -16.35 1.29
C PHE A 109 -11.48 -17.49 0.32
N TYR A 110 -10.80 -17.19 -0.79
CA TYR A 110 -10.40 -18.21 -1.75
C TYR A 110 -9.34 -19.17 -1.19
N ILE A 111 -8.41 -18.69 -0.36
CA ILE A 111 -7.43 -19.54 0.34
C ILE A 111 -8.14 -20.47 1.33
N PHE A 112 -9.11 -19.98 2.10
CA PHE A 112 -9.92 -20.83 2.98
C PHE A 112 -10.71 -21.88 2.20
N GLN A 113 -11.29 -21.51 1.06
CA GLN A 113 -11.96 -22.45 0.18
C GLN A 113 -10.99 -23.52 -0.35
N GLN A 114 -9.78 -23.15 -0.75
CA GLN A 114 -8.77 -24.10 -1.18
C GLN A 114 -8.34 -25.04 -0.06
N LEU A 115 -8.10 -24.52 1.15
CA LEU A 115 -7.75 -25.31 2.33
C LEU A 115 -8.85 -26.33 2.64
N PHE A 116 -10.11 -25.90 2.69
CA PHE A 116 -11.25 -26.76 3.02
C PHE A 116 -11.49 -27.85 1.96
N ASN A 117 -11.31 -27.52 0.68
CA ASN A 117 -11.49 -28.48 -0.41
C ASN A 117 -10.22 -29.29 -0.70
N SER A 118 -9.11 -29.05 0.01
CA SER A 118 -7.89 -29.80 -0.22
C SER A 118 -8.06 -31.22 0.32
N ALA A 119 -7.98 -32.19 -0.58
CA ALA A 119 -7.96 -33.60 -0.23
C ALA A 119 -6.65 -34.19 -0.76
N TRP A 120 -5.94 -34.94 0.08
CA TRP A 120 -4.77 -35.68 -0.37
C TRP A 120 -5.20 -36.76 -1.37
N SER A 121 -4.58 -36.74 -2.56
CA SER A 121 -4.79 -37.77 -3.58
C SER A 121 -3.85 -38.95 -3.33
N ARG A 122 -4.39 -40.18 -3.44
CA ARG A 122 -3.60 -41.42 -3.33
C ARG A 122 -2.48 -41.52 -4.39
N GLY A 123 -2.56 -40.75 -5.48
CA GLY A 123 -1.57 -40.72 -6.55
C GLY A 123 -0.41 -39.72 -6.35
N SER A 124 -0.46 -38.87 -5.32
CA SER A 124 0.57 -37.86 -5.01
C SER A 124 1.30 -38.17 -3.72
N ALA A 125 2.56 -37.73 -3.59
CA ALA A 125 3.30 -37.91 -2.35
C ALA A 125 2.66 -37.09 -1.22
N ILE A 126 2.56 -37.66 -0.02
CA ILE A 126 1.98 -36.95 1.13
C ILE A 126 2.74 -35.66 1.47
N SER A 127 4.05 -35.64 1.22
CA SER A 127 4.89 -34.46 1.39
C SER A 127 4.45 -33.30 0.50
N GLU A 128 4.03 -33.57 -0.75
CA GLU A 128 3.57 -32.53 -1.68
C GLU A 128 2.26 -31.88 -1.19
N HIS A 129 1.37 -32.69 -0.62
CA HIS A 129 0.13 -32.19 -0.02
C HIS A 129 0.42 -31.33 1.22
N ILE A 130 1.31 -31.79 2.10
CA ILE A 130 1.76 -31.02 3.27
C ILE A 130 2.37 -29.69 2.83
N THR A 131 3.30 -29.69 1.87
CA THR A 131 3.92 -28.46 1.33
C THR A 131 2.89 -27.50 0.76
N SER A 132 1.84 -28.00 0.09
CA SER A 132 0.76 -27.18 -0.45
C SER A 132 -0.03 -26.49 0.67
N LEU A 133 -0.34 -27.20 1.76
CA LEU A 133 -1.00 -26.61 2.94
C LEU A 133 -0.15 -25.53 3.59
N TRP A 134 1.15 -25.77 3.81
CA TRP A 134 2.07 -24.77 4.35
C TRP A 134 2.17 -23.52 3.47
N THR A 135 2.12 -23.68 2.15
CA THR A 135 2.15 -22.56 1.21
C THR A 135 0.90 -21.69 1.35
N LEU A 136 -0.28 -22.31 1.47
CA LEU A 136 -1.54 -21.59 1.69
C LEU A 136 -1.56 -20.87 3.05
N GLU A 137 -1.06 -21.51 4.11
CA GLU A 137 -0.92 -20.92 5.44
C GLU A 137 0.05 -19.72 5.43
N ALA A 138 1.22 -19.87 4.82
CA ALA A 138 2.20 -18.80 4.70
C ALA A 138 1.65 -17.60 3.93
N HIS A 139 0.88 -17.86 2.86
CA HIS A 139 0.22 -16.80 2.11
C HIS A 139 -0.79 -16.05 2.97
N LEU A 140 -1.62 -16.77 3.74
CA LEU A 140 -2.59 -16.16 4.66
C LEU A 140 -1.91 -15.32 5.76
N ALA A 141 -0.80 -15.81 6.32
CA ALA A 141 -0.04 -15.09 7.34
C ALA A 141 0.56 -13.77 6.81
N GLY A 142 0.92 -13.71 5.53
CA GLY A 142 1.47 -12.53 4.86
C GLY A 142 0.45 -11.44 4.51
N MET A 143 -0.85 -11.68 4.71
CA MET A 143 -1.92 -10.73 4.35
C MET A 143 -2.25 -9.70 5.44
N LYS A 144 -1.53 -9.72 6.57
CA LYS A 144 -1.66 -8.79 7.70
C LYS A 144 -1.15 -7.37 7.41
#